data_AF-A0A6S6ZSR0-F1
#
_entry.id   AF-A0A6S6ZSR0-F1
#
_cell.length_a   1.000
_cell.length_b   1.000
_cell.length_c   1.000
_cell.angle_alpha   90.00
_cell.angle_beta   90.00
_cell.angle_gamma   90.00
#
_symmetry.space_group_name_H-M   'P 1'
#
loop_
_entity.id
_entity.type
_entity.pdbx_description
1 polymer ?
#
loop_
_entity_poly.entity_id
_entity_poly.type
_entity_poly.pdbx_seq_one_letter_code
_entity_poly.pdbx_strand_id
1 'polypeptide(L)'
;MTQHASPAPWGFTLPDCRGAAALLYFMNDLARVVNQYLGQGQLSDDALAGAQKAVDALVARYADLDAAPEAFTDEHIGLALETERQPDGSMGAQVALRMSPRLEGLIIEAQRQARAAEH
;
A
#
# COMPACT_ATOMS: atom_id res chain seq x y z
N MET A 1 23.60 -0.90 -17.93
CA MET A 1 23.89 -0.75 -16.49
C MET A 1 22.59 -0.98 -15.74
N THR A 2 22.37 -2.19 -15.26
CA THR A 2 21.20 -2.51 -14.41
C THR A 2 21.48 -1.91 -13.05
N GLN A 3 20.86 -0.77 -12.80
CA GLN A 3 20.86 -0.10 -11.50
C GLN A 3 20.19 -1.05 -10.50
N HIS A 4 21.00 -1.80 -9.77
CA HIS A 4 20.60 -2.38 -8.49
C HIS A 4 20.34 -1.19 -7.55
N ALA A 5 19.12 -0.65 -7.63
CA ALA A 5 18.63 0.24 -6.60
C ALA A 5 18.72 -0.56 -5.29
N SER A 6 19.62 -0.16 -4.39
CA SER A 6 19.56 -0.60 -3.00
C SER A 6 18.10 -0.48 -2.56
N PRO A 7 17.49 -1.54 -2.00
CA PRO A 7 16.09 -1.48 -1.64
C PRO A 7 15.88 -0.24 -0.78
N ALA A 8 15.06 0.70 -1.25
CA ALA A 8 14.75 1.89 -0.49
C ALA A 8 14.33 1.47 0.93
N PRO A 9 14.79 2.20 1.97
CA PRO A 9 14.36 1.91 3.33
C PRO A 9 12.83 1.91 3.38
N TRP A 10 12.27 1.02 4.21
CA TRP A 10 10.84 1.03 4.44
C TRP A 10 10.44 2.38 5.02
N GLY A 11 9.31 2.90 4.57
CA GLY A 11 8.73 4.14 5.03
C GLY A 11 8.65 4.23 6.55
N PHE A 12 8.21 3.16 7.21
CA PHE A 12 8.13 3.06 8.67
C PHE A 12 9.49 3.12 9.40
N THR A 13 10.61 3.04 8.69
CA THR A 13 11.97 3.18 9.27
C THR A 13 12.52 4.60 9.18
N LEU A 14 11.82 5.51 8.47
CA LEU A 14 12.26 6.88 8.30
C LEU A 14 11.96 7.71 9.55
N PRO A 15 12.87 8.63 9.93
CA PRO A 15 12.70 9.45 11.13
C PRO A 15 11.49 10.40 11.07
N ASP A 16 11.05 10.75 9.85
CA ASP A 16 9.91 11.64 9.59
C ASP A 16 8.60 10.88 9.39
N CYS A 17 8.53 9.59 9.73
CA CYS A 17 7.33 8.77 9.52
C CYS A 17 6.21 9.13 10.51
N ARG A 18 5.60 10.30 10.34
CA ARG A 18 4.46 10.78 11.13
C ARG A 18 3.44 11.57 10.31
N GLY A 19 2.17 11.55 10.74
CA GLY A 19 1.07 12.30 10.14
C GLY A 19 0.93 12.06 8.62
N ALA A 20 0.87 13.15 7.85
CA ALA A 20 0.77 13.10 6.40
C ALA A 20 1.95 12.37 5.73
N ALA A 21 3.17 12.51 6.24
CA ALA A 21 4.34 11.82 5.68
C ALA A 21 4.22 10.30 5.86
N ALA A 22 3.72 9.83 7.02
CA ALA A 22 3.46 8.42 7.27
C ALA A 22 2.50 7.81 6.25
N LEU A 23 1.44 8.53 5.85
CA LEU A 23 0.48 8.08 4.83
C LEU A 23 1.13 7.92 3.45
N LEU A 24 2.01 8.84 3.07
CA LEU A 24 2.71 8.78 1.78
C LEU A 24 3.72 7.63 1.75
N TYR A 25 4.47 7.47 2.83
CA TYR A 25 5.38 6.35 3.04
C TYR A 25 4.65 5.01 3.04
N PHE A 26 3.50 4.94 3.71
CA PHE A 26 2.66 3.77 3.76
C PHE A 26 2.20 3.34 2.37
N MET A 27 1.79 4.28 1.50
CA MET A 27 1.38 3.95 0.13
C MET A 27 2.51 3.33 -0.70
N ASN A 28 3.74 3.83 -0.54
CA ASN A 28 4.90 3.25 -1.21
C ASN A 28 5.23 1.84 -0.67
N ASP A 29 5.20 1.67 0.66
CA ASP A 29 5.44 0.39 1.31
C ASP A 29 4.35 -0.64 0.95
N LEU A 30 3.09 -0.22 0.85
CA LEU A 30 1.96 -1.04 0.44
C LEU A 30 2.14 -1.53 -1.00
N ALA A 31 2.47 -0.64 -1.93
CA ALA A 31 2.76 -1.01 -3.31
C ALA A 31 3.92 -2.02 -3.38
N ARG A 32 4.96 -1.84 -2.55
CA ARG A 32 6.08 -2.77 -2.46
C ARG A 32 5.63 -4.15 -1.96
N VAL A 33 4.83 -4.22 -0.90
CA VAL A 33 4.27 -5.49 -0.37
C VAL A 33 3.45 -6.19 -1.44
N VAL A 34 2.49 -5.50 -2.06
CA VAL A 34 1.63 -6.08 -3.10
C VAL A 34 2.48 -6.62 -4.26
N ASN A 35 3.46 -5.86 -4.74
CA ASN A 35 4.35 -6.31 -5.82
C ASN A 35 5.23 -7.50 -5.46
N GLN A 36 5.64 -7.66 -4.18
CA GLN A 36 6.43 -8.80 -3.74
C GLN A 36 5.69 -10.13 -3.86
N TYR A 37 4.38 -10.12 -3.57
CA TYR A 37 3.55 -11.33 -3.60
C TYR A 37 2.86 -11.54 -4.96
N LEU A 38 2.44 -10.45 -5.60
CA LEU A 38 1.51 -10.50 -6.74
C LEU A 38 2.16 -10.06 -8.08
N GLY A 39 3.39 -9.55 -8.05
CA GLY A 39 4.12 -9.06 -9.24
C GLY A 39 4.77 -10.15 -10.10
N GLN A 40 4.81 -11.41 -9.67
CA GLN A 40 5.49 -12.51 -10.39
C GLN A 40 4.59 -13.27 -11.38
N GLY A 41 3.44 -12.70 -11.76
CA GLY A 41 2.63 -13.19 -12.88
C GLY A 41 1.70 -14.36 -12.58
N GLN A 42 1.69 -14.88 -11.35
CA GLN A 42 0.75 -15.92 -10.94
C GLN A 42 -0.10 -15.45 -9.76
N LEU A 43 -1.19 -14.76 -10.08
CA LEU A 43 -2.23 -14.44 -9.12
C LEU A 43 -2.93 -15.74 -8.71
N SER A 44 -2.75 -16.13 -7.47
CA SER A 44 -3.33 -17.33 -6.86
C SER A 44 -3.91 -16.97 -5.50
N ASP A 45 -4.89 -17.73 -5.03
CA ASP A 45 -5.53 -17.50 -3.74
C ASP A 45 -4.52 -17.56 -2.57
N ASP A 46 -3.53 -18.46 -2.66
CA ASP A 46 -2.42 -18.55 -1.70
C ASP A 46 -1.54 -17.29 -1.71
N ALA A 47 -1.20 -16.78 -2.88
CA ALA A 47 -0.44 -15.54 -3.03
C ALA A 47 -1.23 -14.33 -2.51
N LEU A 48 -2.55 -14.29 -2.75
CA LEU A 48 -3.44 -13.27 -2.21
C LEU A 48 -3.51 -13.33 -0.69
N ALA A 49 -3.64 -14.53 -0.09
CA ALA A 49 -3.67 -14.72 1.34
C ALA A 49 -2.33 -14.31 2.00
N GLY A 50 -1.21 -14.63 1.35
CA GLY A 50 0.13 -14.17 1.76
C GLY A 50 0.25 -12.65 1.69
N ALA A 51 -0.22 -12.03 0.61
CA ALA A 51 -0.25 -10.58 0.44
C ALA A 51 -1.13 -9.91 1.50
N GLN A 52 -2.33 -10.45 1.77
CA GLN A 52 -3.26 -9.93 2.77
C GLN A 52 -2.60 -9.88 4.16
N LYS A 53 -2.00 -11.00 4.60
CA LYS A 53 -1.28 -11.06 5.88
C LYS A 53 -0.14 -10.05 5.95
N ALA A 54 0.58 -9.84 4.85
CA ALA A 54 1.67 -8.88 4.80
C ALA A 54 1.16 -7.43 4.86
N VAL A 55 0.03 -7.14 4.23
CA VAL A 55 -0.65 -5.83 4.31
C VAL A 55 -1.17 -5.58 5.73
N ASP A 56 -1.81 -6.57 6.35
CA ASP A 56 -2.29 -6.46 7.74
C ASP A 56 -1.13 -6.20 8.71
N ALA A 57 -0.01 -6.91 8.52
CA ALA A 57 1.20 -6.69 9.30
C ALA A 57 1.80 -5.29 9.07
N LEU A 58 1.70 -4.75 7.86
CA LEU A 58 2.15 -3.39 7.55
C LEU A 58 1.27 -2.35 8.25
N VAL A 59 -0.05 -2.49 8.19
CA VAL A 59 -0.98 -1.58 8.89
C VAL A 59 -0.74 -1.64 10.40
N ALA A 60 -0.62 -2.83 10.97
CA ALA A 60 -0.32 -3.02 12.38
C ALA A 60 1.02 -2.38 12.78
N ARG A 61 2.05 -2.45 11.91
CA ARG A 61 3.34 -1.80 12.15
C ARG A 61 3.20 -0.28 12.24
N TYR A 62 2.46 0.33 11.33
CA TYR A 62 2.24 1.77 11.32
C TYR A 62 1.38 2.24 12.50
N ALA A 63 0.43 1.41 12.94
CA ALA A 63 -0.35 1.65 14.15
C ALA A 63 0.51 1.57 15.42
N ASP A 64 1.39 0.56 15.55
CA ASP A 64 2.29 0.38 16.70
C ASP A 64 3.29 1.53 16.86
N LEU A 65 3.72 2.13 15.75
CA LEU A 65 4.61 3.28 15.74
C LEU A 65 3.93 4.60 16.10
N ASP A 66 2.60 4.60 16.28
CA ASP A 66 1.77 5.80 16.44
C ASP A 66 2.05 6.83 15.33
N ALA A 67 2.36 6.34 14.12
CA ALA A 67 2.82 7.19 13.01
C ALA A 67 1.70 8.12 12.55
N ALA A 68 0.49 7.60 12.42
CA ALA A 68 -0.72 8.38 12.20
C ALA A 68 -1.90 7.62 12.84
N PRO A 69 -2.17 7.80 14.14
CA PRO A 69 -3.21 7.04 14.83
C PRO A 69 -4.60 7.26 14.21
N GLU A 70 -4.84 8.46 13.68
CA GLU A 70 -6.07 8.77 12.95
C GLU A 70 -6.23 8.02 11.63
N ALA A 71 -5.17 7.41 11.10
CA ALA A 71 -5.19 6.64 9.86
C ALA A 71 -5.14 5.13 10.08
N PHE A 72 -4.39 4.67 11.10
CA PHE A 72 -4.04 3.26 11.25
C PHE A 72 -4.69 2.57 12.45
N THR A 73 -5.20 3.31 13.44
CA THR A 73 -5.89 2.71 14.59
C THR A 73 -7.20 2.07 14.15
N ASP A 74 -7.33 0.75 14.38
CA ASP A 74 -8.48 -0.08 13.99
C ASP A 74 -8.71 -0.17 12.47
N GLU A 75 -7.70 0.21 11.68
CA GLU A 75 -7.80 0.21 10.22
C GLU A 75 -7.45 -1.15 9.63
N HIS A 76 -8.08 -1.51 8.50
CA HIS A 76 -7.80 -2.72 7.76
C HIS A 76 -7.91 -2.47 6.25
N ILE A 77 -7.00 -3.05 5.47
CA ILE A 77 -7.02 -2.97 4.00
C ILE A 77 -7.25 -4.37 3.44
N GLY A 78 -8.36 -4.55 2.74
CA GLY A 78 -8.67 -5.79 2.06
C GLY A 78 -8.04 -5.85 0.67
N LEU A 79 -7.45 -6.98 0.33
CA LEU A 79 -7.07 -7.34 -1.04
C LEU A 79 -8.11 -8.30 -1.59
N ALA A 80 -8.61 -8.02 -2.79
CA ALA A 80 -9.53 -8.89 -3.51
C ALA A 80 -8.97 -9.21 -4.90
N LEU A 81 -9.10 -10.47 -5.32
CA LEU A 81 -8.90 -10.83 -6.72
C LEU A 81 -10.19 -10.54 -7.49
N GLU A 82 -10.11 -9.62 -8.43
CA GLU A 82 -11.19 -9.29 -9.34
C GLU A 82 -10.83 -9.79 -10.74
N THR A 83 -11.81 -10.35 -11.44
CA THR A 83 -11.61 -10.79 -12.82
C THR A 83 -12.21 -9.74 -13.73
N GLU A 84 -11.37 -9.03 -14.48
CA GLU A 84 -11.81 -7.99 -15.41
C GLU A 84 -11.59 -8.46 -16.86
N ARG A 85 -12.52 -8.07 -17.74
CA ARG A 85 -12.35 -8.27 -19.17
C ARG A 85 -11.37 -7.21 -19.69
N GLN A 86 -10.22 -7.67 -20.15
CA GLN A 86 -9.21 -6.83 -20.78
C GLN A 86 -9.70 -6.32 -22.16
N PRO A 87 -9.07 -5.25 -22.71
CA PRO A 87 -9.46 -4.66 -24.00
C PRO A 87 -9.41 -5.65 -25.17
N ASP A 88 -8.57 -6.68 -25.07
CA ASP A 88 -8.42 -7.78 -26.04
C ASP A 88 -9.51 -8.87 -25.90
N GLY A 89 -10.48 -8.69 -25.00
CA GLY A 89 -11.58 -9.63 -24.77
C GLY A 89 -11.25 -10.83 -23.87
N SER A 90 -9.97 -10.99 -23.49
CA SER A 90 -9.53 -11.98 -22.50
C SER A 90 -9.93 -11.59 -21.07
N MET A 91 -10.12 -12.59 -20.20
CA MET A 91 -10.28 -12.36 -18.77
C MET A 91 -8.90 -12.30 -18.09
N GLY A 92 -8.59 -11.17 -17.46
CA GLY A 92 -7.41 -10.99 -16.61
C GLY A 92 -7.82 -10.98 -15.14
N ALA A 93 -7.00 -11.58 -14.28
CA ALA A 93 -7.10 -11.36 -12.85
C ALA A 93 -6.36 -10.07 -12.49
N GLN A 94 -6.97 -9.23 -11.67
CA GLN A 94 -6.38 -8.04 -11.10
C GLN A 94 -6.61 -8.01 -9.59
N VAL A 95 -5.80 -7.23 -8.89
CA VAL A 95 -5.88 -7.09 -7.44
C VAL A 95 -6.53 -5.75 -7.14
N ALA A 96 -7.66 -5.79 -6.47
CA ALA A 96 -8.35 -4.62 -5.97
C ALA A 96 -8.00 -4.39 -4.50
N LEU A 97 -7.63 -3.14 -4.18
CA LEU A 97 -7.41 -2.69 -2.82
C LEU A 97 -8.72 -2.08 -2.30
N ARG A 98 -9.17 -2.54 -1.14
CA ARG A 98 -10.34 -2.02 -0.43
C ARG A 98 -9.88 -1.39 0.87
N MET A 99 -9.93 -0.08 0.91
CA MET A 99 -9.61 0.74 2.08
C MET A 99 -10.91 1.31 2.65
N SER A 100 -10.87 1.79 3.91
CA SER A 100 -12.00 2.57 4.41
C SER A 100 -12.07 3.95 3.72
N PRO A 101 -13.26 4.54 3.57
CA PRO A 101 -13.41 5.89 3.05
C PRO A 101 -12.62 6.95 3.85
N ARG A 102 -12.40 6.66 5.14
CA ARG A 102 -11.60 7.50 6.04
C ARG A 102 -10.13 7.49 5.62
N LEU A 103 -9.53 6.32 5.49
CA LEU A 103 -8.13 6.18 5.07
C LEU A 103 -7.90 6.80 3.70
N GLU A 104 -8.81 6.56 2.74
CA GLU A 104 -8.74 7.18 1.41
C GLU A 104 -8.74 8.71 1.49
N GLY A 105 -9.64 9.30 2.29
CA GLY A 105 -9.69 10.75 2.49
C GLY A 105 -8.39 11.32 3.07
N LEU A 106 -7.81 10.63 4.05
CA LEU A 106 -6.54 11.03 4.66
C LEU A 106 -5.38 10.96 3.67
N ILE A 107 -5.30 9.91 2.85
CA ILE A 107 -4.28 9.76 1.81
C ILE A 107 -4.39 10.89 0.78
N ILE A 108 -5.60 11.19 0.30
CA ILE A 108 -5.83 12.26 -0.67
C ILE A 108 -5.39 13.61 -0.09
N GLU A 109 -5.70 13.87 1.17
CA GLU A 109 -5.32 15.11 1.83
C GLU A 109 -3.79 15.20 2.02
N ALA A 110 -3.14 14.12 2.44
CA ALA A 110 -1.68 14.04 2.54
C ALA A 110 -1.00 14.31 1.19
N GLN A 111 -1.53 13.76 0.10
CA GLN A 111 -1.04 14.02 -1.26
C GLN A 111 -1.23 15.48 -1.67
N ARG A 112 -2.36 16.10 -1.29
CA ARG A 112 -2.60 17.53 -1.56
C ARG A 112 -1.60 18.41 -0.81
N GLN A 113 -1.35 18.11 0.47
CA GLN A 113 -0.39 18.85 1.29
C GLN A 113 1.04 18.75 0.73
N ALA A 114 1.47 17.55 0.33
CA ALA A 114 2.78 17.35 -0.26
C ALA A 114 2.98 18.20 -1.53
N ARG A 115 2.00 18.19 -2.45
CA ARG A 115 2.06 19.01 -3.68
C ARG A 115 2.09 20.50 -3.40
N ALA A 116 1.43 20.96 -2.33
CA ALA A 116 1.42 22.35 -1.92
C ALA A 116 2.75 22.79 -1.27
N ALA A 117 3.47 21.87 -0.63
CA ALA A 117 4.78 22.15 -0.01
C ALA A 117 5.94 22.20 -1.00
N GLU A 118 5.75 21.69 -2.22
CA GLU A 118 6.73 21.74 -3.32
C GLU A 118 6.69 23.05 -4.14
N HIS A 119 5.82 23.98 -3.77
CA HIS A 119 5.61 25.29 -4.42
C HIS A 119 5.99 26.45 -3.49
#